data_AF-A0A1M2VQM6-F1
#
_entry.id   AF-A0A1M2VQM6-F1
#
_cell.length_a   1.000
_cell.length_b   1.000
_cell.length_c   1.000
_cell.angle_alpha   90.00
_cell.angle_beta   90.00
_cell.angle_gamma   90.00
#
_symmetry.space_group_name_H-M   'P 1'
#
loop_
_entity.id
_entity.type
_entity.pdbx_description
1 polymer ?
#
loop_
_entity_poly.entity_id
_entity_poly.type
_entity_poly.pdbx_seq_one_letter_code
_entity_poly.pdbx_strand_id
1 'polypeptide(L)'
;MLVQEKSSQMSTQCQIVFNPSTYPNFINFLNMYPDLAKRILPTEMTFAVSRDMGAFEWAGNNLATVFCQPSRLLDPNMWRLIYDVLRFNASAQKLLLELERNGVQDEETSIGDYLEQHGYSDSFRDNYLIPMTAAIWSTPPDKCALDFPARTLIQFMYNHHLLQITGKPSWLTLRGGSRTYVQKILSKLPASQLHLSTPIRAAKSIPISINGAVSGQPHQVELTTASGETQTFDHVILACHTDTTVCILEAGGGTTPEEARILGAFGWNKNEAVLHCDERLMPVSRLAWSCWNYLTQSVTDAAGRYLPNVNQVSLTYWMNELQHLPAERHGSVLVTLNPPFDPAPELTMGRYQYDHPILSLEAIRAQSEVPSIQRTRGLSYAGAWLKYGFHEDGFTSGLRAAAALLPSSSSSPSTLPFKIVDADRRPSARVVWLARAFAAFEASGAPRVLGALVCAFLALLRGVLGRLGLDLRHLDLDAGRAPAKAAPPRKVKQA
;
A
#
# COMPACT_ATOMS: atom_id res chain seq x y z
N MET A 1 -2.22 -16.95 -32.20
CA MET A 1 -1.23 -15.89 -32.49
C MET A 1 -1.49 -14.60 -31.72
N LEU A 2 -2.70 -14.02 -31.78
CA LEU A 2 -3.06 -12.81 -31.00
C LEU A 2 -2.98 -12.93 -29.46
N VAL A 3 -2.92 -14.15 -28.92
CA VAL A 3 -2.87 -14.42 -27.46
C VAL A 3 -1.44 -14.39 -26.91
N GLN A 4 -0.43 -14.79 -27.70
CA GLN A 4 0.98 -14.80 -27.28
C GLN A 4 1.65 -13.43 -27.38
N GLU A 5 1.28 -12.60 -28.36
CA GLU A 5 1.73 -11.20 -28.40
C GLU A 5 1.15 -10.35 -27.25
N LYS A 6 -0.05 -10.69 -26.75
CA LYS A 6 -0.70 -10.02 -25.61
C LYS A 6 0.02 -10.28 -24.28
N SER A 7 0.56 -11.49 -24.08
CA SER A 7 1.27 -11.86 -22.85
C SER A 7 2.60 -11.10 -22.69
N SER A 8 3.35 -10.88 -23.78
CA SER A 8 4.68 -10.23 -23.69
C SER A 8 4.63 -8.69 -23.52
N GLN A 9 3.50 -8.06 -23.85
CA GLN A 9 3.28 -6.62 -23.65
C GLN A 9 2.83 -6.26 -22.23
N MET A 10 2.17 -7.19 -21.51
CA MET A 10 1.66 -6.95 -20.16
C MET A 10 2.53 -7.52 -19.03
N SER A 11 3.37 -8.53 -19.30
CA SER A 11 4.13 -9.27 -18.28
C SER A 11 5.23 -8.49 -17.52
N THR A 12 5.41 -7.20 -17.77
CA THR A 12 6.54 -6.41 -17.21
C THR A 12 6.11 -5.12 -16.52
N GLN A 13 4.81 -4.89 -16.32
CA GLN A 13 4.30 -3.65 -15.76
C GLN A 13 4.07 -3.75 -14.25
N CYS A 14 5.12 -3.57 -13.45
CA CYS A 14 5.00 -3.52 -11.98
C CYS A 14 4.54 -2.16 -11.44
N GLN A 15 4.72 -1.06 -12.21
CA GLN A 15 4.27 0.28 -11.78
C GLN A 15 3.10 0.76 -12.63
N ILE A 16 1.94 0.91 -11.99
CA ILE A 16 0.67 1.23 -12.66
C ILE A 16 0.40 2.74 -12.64
N VAL A 17 0.63 3.40 -11.50
CA VAL A 17 0.36 4.84 -11.29
C VAL A 17 1.37 5.48 -10.34
N PHE A 18 1.49 6.81 -10.34
CA PHE A 18 2.29 7.61 -9.41
C PHE A 18 1.65 8.98 -9.19
N ASN A 19 2.07 9.71 -8.16
CA ASN A 19 1.50 11.01 -7.79
C ASN A 19 2.60 12.08 -7.62
N PRO A 20 2.41 13.32 -8.13
CA PRO A 20 3.38 14.40 -8.00
C PRO A 20 3.93 14.66 -6.60
N SER A 21 3.10 14.50 -5.58
CA SER A 21 3.49 14.84 -4.21
C SER A 21 4.29 13.77 -3.48
N THR A 22 4.24 12.51 -3.95
CA THR A 22 4.92 11.37 -3.30
C THR A 22 5.92 10.67 -4.21
N TYR A 23 6.16 11.18 -5.43
CA TYR A 23 7.11 10.64 -6.40
C TYR A 23 8.08 11.71 -6.96
N PRO A 24 8.65 12.61 -6.12
CA PRO A 24 9.44 13.73 -6.62
C PRO A 24 10.68 13.29 -7.42
N ASN A 25 11.42 12.27 -6.96
CA ASN A 25 12.66 11.85 -7.59
C ASN A 25 12.39 11.07 -8.88
N PHE A 26 11.40 10.18 -8.88
CA PHE A 26 10.99 9.48 -10.10
C PHE A 26 10.52 10.47 -11.18
N ILE A 27 9.71 11.47 -10.83
CA ILE A 27 9.27 12.50 -11.77
C ILE A 27 10.44 13.34 -12.27
N ASN A 28 11.36 13.74 -11.41
CA ASN A 28 12.57 14.45 -11.83
C ASN A 28 13.36 13.64 -12.87
N PHE A 29 13.52 12.33 -12.64
CA PHE A 29 14.15 11.44 -13.60
C PHE A 29 13.38 11.35 -14.93
N LEU A 30 12.06 11.19 -14.91
CA LEU A 30 11.27 11.15 -16.14
C LEU A 30 11.40 12.46 -16.93
N ASN A 31 11.42 13.60 -16.24
CA ASN A 31 11.55 14.94 -16.83
C ASN A 31 12.93 15.23 -17.42
N MET A 32 13.98 14.48 -17.04
CA MET A 32 15.30 14.57 -17.69
C MET A 32 15.26 14.13 -19.15
N TYR A 33 14.26 13.34 -19.55
CA TYR A 33 14.17 12.74 -20.88
C TYR A 33 12.88 13.16 -21.58
N PRO A 34 12.94 14.03 -22.61
CA PRO A 34 11.75 14.51 -23.30
C PRO A 34 10.83 13.40 -23.86
N ASP A 35 11.42 12.27 -24.25
CA ASP A 35 10.69 11.09 -24.74
C ASP A 35 9.90 10.35 -23.65
N LEU A 36 10.32 10.44 -22.39
CA LEU A 36 9.61 9.91 -21.22
C LEU A 36 8.62 10.93 -20.67
N ALA A 37 9.04 12.20 -20.53
CA ALA A 37 8.20 13.28 -20.01
C ALA A 37 6.87 13.39 -20.79
N LYS A 38 6.92 13.32 -22.13
CA LYS A 38 5.73 13.36 -23.00
C LYS A 38 4.76 12.16 -22.84
N ARG A 39 5.16 11.11 -22.12
CA ARG A 39 4.36 9.91 -21.86
C ARG A 39 3.65 9.95 -20.52
N ILE A 40 3.93 10.94 -19.67
CA ILE A 40 3.24 11.15 -18.41
C ILE A 40 1.83 11.64 -18.73
N LEU A 41 0.81 10.90 -18.27
CA LEU A 41 -0.59 11.22 -18.48
C LEU A 41 -1.32 11.30 -17.14
N PRO A 42 -2.30 12.22 -16.98
CA PRO A 42 -3.22 12.13 -15.87
C PRO A 42 -4.01 10.82 -15.93
N THR A 43 -4.34 10.29 -14.77
CA THR A 43 -5.19 9.11 -14.59
C THR A 43 -5.97 9.24 -13.28
N GLU A 44 -6.94 8.35 -13.12
CA GLU A 44 -7.76 8.25 -11.92
C GLU A 44 -7.29 7.10 -11.03
N MET A 45 -7.65 7.18 -9.75
CA MET A 45 -7.36 6.18 -8.72
C MET A 45 -8.60 6.00 -7.84
N THR A 46 -9.75 5.83 -8.51
CA THR A 46 -11.02 5.58 -7.83
C THR A 46 -10.99 4.22 -7.14
N PHE A 47 -11.70 4.12 -6.02
CA PHE A 47 -11.75 2.94 -5.17
C PHE A 47 -13.20 2.52 -4.92
N ALA A 48 -13.43 1.21 -4.93
CA ALA A 48 -14.69 0.57 -4.61
C ALA A 48 -14.49 -0.62 -3.70
N VAL A 49 -15.55 -0.94 -2.94
CA VAL A 49 -15.67 -2.17 -2.17
C VAL A 49 -16.89 -2.92 -2.68
N SER A 50 -16.72 -4.22 -2.95
CA SER A 50 -17.82 -5.16 -3.19
C SER A 50 -17.68 -6.33 -2.23
N ARG A 51 -18.71 -6.55 -1.42
CA ARG A 51 -18.78 -7.63 -0.44
C ARG A 51 -19.91 -8.59 -0.76
N ASP A 52 -19.65 -9.87 -0.50
CA ASP A 52 -20.65 -10.95 -0.60
C ASP A 52 -21.29 -11.00 -1.98
N MET A 53 -20.45 -10.98 -3.02
CA MET A 53 -20.87 -11.03 -4.42
C MET A 53 -21.86 -9.90 -4.78
N GLY A 54 -21.64 -8.70 -4.24
CA GLY A 54 -22.44 -7.52 -4.52
C GLY A 54 -23.63 -7.29 -3.58
N ALA A 55 -23.76 -8.04 -2.47
CA ALA A 55 -24.77 -7.74 -1.46
C ALA A 55 -24.56 -6.34 -0.83
N PHE A 56 -23.30 -5.92 -0.71
CA PHE A 56 -22.92 -4.57 -0.31
C PHE A 56 -21.88 -4.01 -1.27
N GLU A 57 -22.16 -2.84 -1.86
CA GLU A 57 -21.24 -2.14 -2.76
C GLU A 57 -21.28 -0.64 -2.53
N TRP A 58 -20.11 0.00 -2.63
CA TRP A 58 -19.99 1.45 -2.76
C TRP A 58 -18.70 1.82 -3.48
N ALA A 59 -18.67 3.00 -4.10
CA ALA A 59 -17.48 3.55 -4.73
C ALA A 59 -17.33 5.05 -4.47
N GLY A 60 -16.09 5.51 -4.26
CA GLY A 60 -15.77 6.83 -3.75
C GLY A 60 -15.69 7.98 -4.75
N ASN A 61 -16.13 7.79 -6.00
CA ASN A 61 -15.96 8.80 -7.05
C ASN A 61 -16.90 10.02 -6.86
N ASN A 62 -18.20 9.78 -6.67
CA ASN A 62 -19.21 10.81 -6.44
C ASN A 62 -20.41 10.25 -5.65
N LEU A 63 -21.39 11.09 -5.29
CA LEU A 63 -22.55 10.64 -4.51
C LEU A 63 -23.37 9.54 -5.19
N ALA A 64 -23.46 9.52 -6.52
CA ALA A 64 -24.18 8.48 -7.24
C ALA A 64 -23.44 7.14 -7.20
N THR A 65 -22.11 7.14 -7.16
CA THR A 65 -21.30 5.92 -7.02
C THR A 65 -21.23 5.44 -5.57
N VAL A 66 -21.28 6.38 -4.60
CA VAL A 66 -21.41 6.05 -3.18
C VAL A 66 -22.73 5.31 -2.94
N PHE A 67 -23.83 5.80 -3.52
CA PHE A 67 -25.13 5.13 -3.50
C PHE A 67 -25.39 4.36 -4.81
N CYS A 68 -24.40 3.60 -5.30
CA CYS A 68 -24.56 2.73 -6.47
C CYS A 68 -25.67 1.67 -6.28
N GLN A 69 -26.05 1.43 -5.03
CA GLN A 69 -27.24 0.71 -4.60
C GLN A 69 -28.24 1.69 -3.95
N PRO A 70 -29.30 2.13 -4.65
CA PRO A 70 -30.19 3.19 -4.16
C PRO A 70 -30.85 2.91 -2.80
N SER A 71 -31.12 1.63 -2.47
CA SER A 71 -31.65 1.23 -1.17
C SER A 71 -30.75 1.65 0.01
N ARG A 72 -29.44 1.83 -0.23
CA ARG A 72 -28.47 2.26 0.79
C ARG A 72 -28.66 3.71 1.24
N LEU A 73 -29.45 4.52 0.53
CA LEU A 73 -29.92 5.82 1.04
C LEU A 73 -30.72 5.66 2.35
N LEU A 74 -31.33 4.49 2.55
CA LEU A 74 -32.12 4.15 3.73
C LEU A 74 -31.29 3.45 4.82
N ASP A 75 -29.99 3.25 4.59
CA ASP A 75 -29.10 2.55 5.49
C ASP A 75 -28.38 3.53 6.43
N PRO A 76 -28.69 3.57 7.74
CA PRO A 76 -28.03 4.46 8.68
C PRO A 76 -26.51 4.19 8.80
N ASN A 77 -26.06 2.94 8.56
CA ASN A 77 -24.64 2.59 8.60
C ASN A 77 -23.86 3.18 7.43
N MET A 78 -24.52 3.37 6.28
CA MET A 78 -23.94 4.03 5.11
C MET A 78 -23.70 5.52 5.38
N TRP A 79 -24.67 6.19 6.00
CA TRP A 79 -24.50 7.58 6.44
C TRP A 79 -23.46 7.73 7.54
N ARG A 80 -23.41 6.79 8.48
CA ARG A 80 -22.38 6.75 9.53
C ARG A 80 -20.98 6.55 8.93
N LEU A 81 -20.84 5.69 7.92
CA LEU A 81 -19.60 5.52 7.16
C LEU A 81 -19.14 6.85 6.55
N ILE A 82 -20.00 7.53 5.80
CA ILE A 82 -19.66 8.81 5.15
C ILE A 82 -19.25 9.85 6.19
N TYR A 83 -19.98 9.93 7.30
CA TYR A 83 -19.64 10.82 8.42
C TYR A 83 -18.26 10.52 8.98
N ASP A 84 -17.97 9.26 9.27
CA ASP A 84 -16.69 8.84 9.85
C ASP A 84 -15.52 9.03 8.88
N VAL A 85 -15.73 8.88 7.57
CA VAL A 85 -14.72 9.24 6.54
C VAL A 85 -14.37 10.73 6.63
N LEU A 86 -15.38 11.61 6.65
CA LEU A 86 -15.16 13.05 6.75
C LEU A 86 -14.50 13.42 8.08
N ARG A 87 -14.96 12.82 9.17
CA ARG A 87 -14.41 13.00 10.51
C ARG A 87 -12.95 12.56 10.58
N PHE A 88 -12.61 11.39 10.03
CA PHE A 88 -11.25 10.85 10.02
C PHE A 88 -10.32 11.76 9.22
N ASN A 89 -10.73 12.16 8.01
CA ASN A 89 -10.00 13.07 7.14
C ASN A 89 -9.67 14.41 7.82
N ALA A 90 -10.61 14.95 8.61
CA ALA A 90 -10.41 16.17 9.38
C ALA A 90 -9.57 15.95 10.65
N SER A 91 -9.83 14.89 11.40
CA SER A 91 -9.31 14.71 12.77
C SER A 91 -7.94 14.02 12.82
N ALA A 92 -7.66 13.09 11.91
CA ALA A 92 -6.42 12.30 11.94
C ALA A 92 -5.17 13.17 11.79
N GLN A 93 -5.26 14.30 11.10
CA GLN A 93 -4.14 15.24 10.93
C GLN A 93 -3.71 15.91 12.25
N LYS A 94 -4.60 15.95 13.26
CA LYS A 94 -4.27 16.44 14.60
C LYS A 94 -3.24 15.54 15.28
N LEU A 95 -3.35 14.23 15.10
CA LEU A 95 -2.41 13.25 15.66
C LEU A 95 -0.98 13.54 15.18
N LEU A 96 -0.81 13.79 13.88
CA LEU A 96 0.51 14.09 13.29
C LEU A 96 1.16 15.34 13.92
N LEU A 97 0.35 16.36 14.25
CA LEU A 97 0.83 17.61 14.84
C LEU A 97 1.09 17.53 16.34
N GLU A 98 0.28 16.76 17.08
CA GLU A 98 0.47 16.56 18.52
C GLU A 98 1.75 15.76 18.79
N LEU A 99 2.03 14.76 17.95
CA LEU A 99 3.26 13.99 17.99
C LEU A 99 4.51 14.81 17.60
N GLU A 100 4.40 15.73 16.63
CA GLU A 100 5.51 16.66 16.34
C GLU A 100 5.85 17.57 17.54
N ARG A 101 4.86 17.92 18.36
CA ARG A 101 5.03 18.81 19.52
C ARG A 101 5.55 18.09 20.77
N ASN A 102 5.11 16.86 21.00
CA ASN A 102 5.46 16.09 22.20
C ASN A 102 6.77 15.29 22.04
N GLY A 103 7.37 15.31 20.85
CA GLY A 103 8.51 14.46 20.50
C GLY A 103 8.04 13.05 20.09
N VAL A 104 8.97 12.23 19.61
CA VAL A 104 8.71 10.82 19.28
C VAL A 104 8.52 10.04 20.58
N GLN A 105 7.36 10.17 21.22
CA GLN A 105 6.87 9.09 22.05
C GLN A 105 6.35 8.02 21.10
N ASP A 106 6.95 6.84 21.22
CA ASP A 106 6.64 5.63 20.48
C ASP A 106 5.25 5.17 20.93
N GLU A 107 4.19 5.83 20.47
CA GLU A 107 2.84 5.33 20.65
C GLU A 107 2.66 4.18 19.67
N GLU A 108 2.96 2.97 20.16
CA GLU A 108 2.74 1.66 19.56
C GLU A 108 1.24 1.36 19.28
N THR A 109 0.38 2.38 19.28
CA THR A 109 -1.05 2.23 19.09
C THR A 109 -1.34 1.74 17.68
N SER A 110 -1.94 0.55 17.60
CA SER A 110 -2.45 0.01 16.35
C SER A 110 -3.55 0.92 15.79
N ILE A 111 -3.77 0.88 14.47
CA ILE A 111 -4.91 1.59 13.90
C ILE A 111 -6.25 1.08 14.47
N GLY A 112 -6.38 -0.21 14.77
CA GLY A 112 -7.55 -0.78 15.42
C GLY A 112 -7.87 -0.11 16.76
N ASP A 113 -6.88 -0.05 17.65
CA ASP A 113 -7.03 0.57 18.97
C ASP A 113 -7.32 2.07 18.86
N TYR A 114 -6.67 2.76 17.91
CA TYR A 114 -6.95 4.17 17.64
C TYR A 114 -8.41 4.39 17.25
N LEU A 115 -8.97 3.53 16.38
CA LEU A 115 -10.35 3.63 15.95
C LEU A 115 -11.34 3.38 17.09
N GLU A 116 -11.08 2.38 17.92
CA GLU A 116 -11.91 2.05 19.07
C GLU A 116 -11.89 3.17 20.12
N GLN A 117 -10.70 3.64 20.50
CA GLN A 117 -10.52 4.72 21.48
C GLN A 117 -11.26 6.01 21.07
N HIS A 118 -11.30 6.30 19.77
CA HIS A 118 -11.95 7.49 19.23
C HIS A 118 -13.40 7.26 18.82
N GLY A 119 -13.94 6.05 18.98
CA GLY A 119 -15.35 5.74 18.71
C GLY A 119 -15.74 5.83 17.23
N TYR A 120 -14.85 5.41 16.32
CA TYR A 120 -15.22 5.22 14.91
C TYR A 120 -16.10 3.98 14.76
N SER A 121 -17.02 4.00 13.78
CA SER A 121 -17.95 2.89 13.57
C SER A 121 -17.28 1.67 12.93
N ASP A 122 -17.85 0.49 13.19
CA ASP A 122 -17.50 -0.74 12.47
C ASP A 122 -17.70 -0.57 10.95
N SER A 123 -18.75 0.14 10.51
CA SER A 123 -18.96 0.41 9.08
C SER A 123 -17.79 1.18 8.46
N PHE A 124 -17.24 2.19 9.15
CA PHE A 124 -16.05 2.89 8.68
C PHE A 124 -14.81 2.00 8.67
N ARG A 125 -14.59 1.25 9.76
CA ARG A 125 -13.47 0.33 9.88
C ARG A 125 -13.51 -0.71 8.75
N ASP A 126 -14.62 -1.41 8.62
CA ASP A 126 -14.73 -2.65 7.83
C ASP A 126 -15.07 -2.40 6.36
N ASN A 127 -15.75 -1.29 6.03
CA ASN A 127 -16.15 -0.98 4.65
C ASN A 127 -15.27 0.08 3.98
N TYR A 128 -14.35 0.73 4.71
CA TYR A 128 -13.50 1.79 4.16
C TYR A 128 -12.04 1.65 4.57
N LEU A 129 -11.72 1.78 5.86
CA LEU A 129 -10.33 1.94 6.26
C LEU A 129 -9.52 0.64 6.08
N ILE A 130 -10.06 -0.49 6.56
CA ILE A 130 -9.42 -1.80 6.40
C ILE A 130 -9.32 -2.18 4.92
N PRO A 131 -10.41 -2.18 4.12
CA PRO A 131 -10.32 -2.47 2.68
C PRO A 131 -9.29 -1.61 1.94
N MET A 132 -9.25 -0.32 2.21
CA MET A 132 -8.30 0.58 1.56
C MET A 132 -6.85 0.28 1.98
N THR A 133 -6.61 0.08 3.27
CA THR A 133 -5.27 -0.25 3.79
C THR A 133 -4.80 -1.60 3.24
N ALA A 134 -5.66 -2.61 3.27
CA ALA A 134 -5.39 -3.93 2.71
C ALA A 134 -5.07 -3.87 1.21
N ALA A 135 -5.82 -3.06 0.45
CA ALA A 135 -5.57 -2.84 -0.97
C ALA A 135 -4.22 -2.15 -1.24
N ILE A 136 -3.89 -1.10 -0.47
CA ILE A 136 -2.64 -0.31 -0.64
C ILE A 136 -1.40 -1.16 -0.40
N TRP A 137 -1.37 -1.96 0.68
CA TRP A 137 -0.20 -2.77 1.05
C TRP A 137 -0.34 -4.24 0.68
N SER A 138 -1.36 -4.62 -0.08
CA SER A 138 -1.60 -6.01 -0.50
C SER A 138 -1.43 -6.98 0.67
N THR A 139 -1.99 -6.62 1.83
CA THR A 139 -1.80 -7.31 3.12
C THR A 139 -3.16 -7.72 3.68
N PRO A 140 -3.28 -8.90 4.32
CA PRO A 140 -4.54 -9.34 4.88
C PRO A 140 -5.16 -8.35 5.88
N PRO A 141 -6.50 -8.22 5.91
CA PRO A 141 -7.24 -7.30 6.80
C PRO A 141 -6.83 -7.32 8.27
N ASP A 142 -6.65 -8.50 8.88
CA ASP A 142 -6.36 -8.59 10.32
C ASP A 142 -4.99 -7.98 10.64
N LYS A 143 -3.98 -8.28 9.80
CA LYS A 143 -2.64 -7.70 9.96
C LYS A 143 -2.66 -6.18 9.79
N CYS A 144 -3.47 -5.68 8.85
CA CYS A 144 -3.63 -4.23 8.66
C CYS A 144 -4.25 -3.55 9.88
N ALA A 145 -5.25 -4.18 10.51
CA ALA A 145 -5.94 -3.60 11.65
C ALA A 145 -5.13 -3.69 12.96
N LEU A 146 -4.47 -4.83 13.20
CA LEU A 146 -3.83 -5.16 14.46
C LEU A 146 -2.37 -4.70 14.54
N ASP A 147 -1.61 -4.80 13.45
CA ASP A 147 -0.16 -4.65 13.50
C ASP A 147 0.33 -3.29 12.95
N PHE A 148 -0.53 -2.55 12.26
CA PHE A 148 -0.14 -1.33 11.56
C PHE A 148 -0.18 -0.11 12.49
N PRO A 149 0.94 0.59 12.72
CA PRO A 149 0.96 1.75 13.61
C PRO A 149 0.08 2.88 13.06
N ALA A 150 -0.83 3.40 13.88
CA ALA A 150 -1.80 4.42 13.47
C ALA A 150 -1.11 5.66 12.88
N ARG A 151 0.01 6.10 13.49
CA ARG A 151 0.83 7.21 13.00
C ARG A 151 1.30 6.99 11.57
N THR A 152 1.86 5.82 11.28
CA THR A 152 2.42 5.49 9.96
C THR A 152 1.34 5.50 8.89
N LEU A 153 0.18 4.90 9.19
CA LEU A 153 -0.96 4.91 8.26
C LEU A 153 -1.48 6.33 8.00
N ILE A 154 -1.69 7.10 9.06
CA ILE A 154 -2.21 8.47 8.95
C ILE A 154 -1.22 9.37 8.19
N GLN A 155 0.08 9.23 8.45
CA GLN A 155 1.12 9.95 7.72
C GLN A 155 1.12 9.56 6.23
N PHE A 156 1.01 8.27 5.93
CA PHE A 156 0.89 7.78 4.56
C PHE A 156 -0.33 8.38 3.85
N MET A 157 -1.51 8.31 4.48
CA MET A 157 -2.75 8.83 3.91
C MET A 157 -2.68 10.36 3.72
N TYR A 158 -2.01 11.07 4.63
CA TYR A 158 -1.75 12.50 4.48
C TYR A 158 -0.84 12.79 3.28
N ASN A 159 0.29 12.10 3.18
CA ASN A 159 1.26 12.24 2.09
C ASN A 159 0.58 12.06 0.72
N HIS A 160 -0.27 11.04 0.61
CA HIS A 160 -0.99 10.63 -0.60
C HIS A 160 -2.31 11.37 -0.86
N HIS A 161 -2.62 12.43 -0.10
CA HIS A 161 -3.87 13.19 -0.23
C HIS A 161 -5.16 12.38 -0.03
N LEU A 162 -5.07 11.22 0.63
CA LEU A 162 -6.24 10.38 0.97
C LEU A 162 -7.06 11.00 2.10
N LEU A 163 -6.47 11.86 2.92
CA LEU A 163 -7.16 12.63 3.97
C LEU A 163 -7.75 13.97 3.48
N GLN A 164 -7.51 14.36 2.23
CA GLN A 164 -7.97 15.65 1.72
C GLN A 164 -9.35 15.54 1.08
N ILE A 165 -10.21 16.52 1.32
CA ILE A 165 -11.54 16.60 0.69
C ILE A 165 -11.44 17.33 -0.66
N THR A 166 -10.60 18.35 -0.76
CA THR A 166 -10.39 19.18 -1.96
C THR A 166 -8.90 19.37 -2.25
N GLY A 167 -8.56 19.74 -3.49
CA GLY A 167 -7.17 20.04 -3.87
C GLY A 167 -6.28 18.81 -4.06
N LYS A 168 -6.87 17.65 -4.37
CA LYS A 168 -6.11 16.44 -4.70
C LYS A 168 -5.40 16.63 -6.05
N PRO A 169 -4.08 16.40 -6.14
CA PRO A 169 -3.42 16.31 -7.44
C PRO A 169 -3.99 15.13 -8.23
N SER A 170 -4.01 15.25 -9.56
CA SER A 170 -4.29 14.10 -10.41
C SER A 170 -3.22 13.04 -10.22
N TRP A 171 -3.65 11.78 -10.16
CA TRP A 171 -2.73 10.67 -10.31
C TRP A 171 -2.18 10.67 -11.73
N LEU A 172 -1.02 10.07 -11.90
CA LEU A 172 -0.31 9.99 -13.16
C LEU A 172 -0.06 8.52 -13.52
N THR A 173 -0.06 8.23 -14.81
CA THR A 173 0.43 6.98 -15.36
C THR A 173 1.45 7.26 -16.48
N LEU A 174 2.24 6.27 -16.84
CA LEU A 174 3.21 6.38 -17.92
C LEU A 174 2.75 5.57 -19.13
N ARG A 175 2.49 6.23 -20.26
CA ARG A 175 2.11 5.56 -21.51
C ARG A 175 3.19 4.58 -21.96
N GLY A 176 2.82 3.31 -22.05
CA GLY A 176 3.73 2.20 -22.36
C GLY A 176 4.29 1.49 -21.13
N GLY A 177 3.83 1.86 -19.93
CA GLY A 177 4.15 1.19 -18.67
C GLY A 177 5.62 1.29 -18.26
N SER A 178 5.96 0.57 -17.19
CA SER A 178 7.29 0.66 -16.56
C SER A 178 8.44 0.22 -17.45
N ARG A 179 8.20 -0.74 -18.35
CA ARG A 179 9.19 -1.21 -19.34
C ARG A 179 9.84 -0.06 -20.11
N THR A 180 9.10 1.00 -20.38
CA THR A 180 9.60 2.16 -21.14
C THR A 180 10.75 2.86 -20.43
N TYR A 181 10.61 3.16 -19.13
CA TYR A 181 11.68 3.82 -18.39
C TYR A 181 12.79 2.85 -17.99
N VAL A 182 12.49 1.57 -17.76
CA VAL A 182 13.51 0.54 -17.51
C VAL A 182 14.42 0.41 -18.72
N GLN A 183 13.85 0.33 -19.94
CA GLN A 183 14.65 0.33 -21.17
C GLN A 183 15.49 1.60 -21.32
N LYS A 184 14.97 2.76 -20.91
CA LYS A 184 15.76 3.99 -20.91
C LYS A 184 16.97 3.91 -19.99
N ILE A 185 16.80 3.40 -18.77
CA ILE A 185 17.90 3.19 -17.81
C ILE A 185 18.92 2.22 -18.41
N LEU A 186 18.46 1.07 -18.90
CA LEU A 186 19.34 0.05 -19.48
C LEU A 186 20.08 0.54 -20.73
N SER A 187 19.48 1.45 -21.52
CA SER A 187 20.16 2.05 -22.69
C SER A 187 21.40 2.88 -22.34
N LYS A 188 21.57 3.24 -21.06
CA LYS A 188 22.75 3.96 -20.55
C LYS A 188 23.79 3.03 -19.95
N LEU A 189 23.48 1.74 -19.79
CA LEU A 189 24.38 0.73 -19.26
C LEU A 189 25.09 0.00 -20.42
N PRO A 190 26.44 -0.11 -20.42
CA PRO A 190 27.15 -0.98 -21.34
C PRO A 190 26.62 -2.41 -21.26
N ALA A 191 26.43 -3.07 -22.40
CA ALA A 191 25.93 -4.45 -22.44
C ALA A 191 26.80 -5.43 -21.64
N SER A 192 28.10 -5.17 -21.55
CA SER A 192 29.04 -5.97 -20.75
C SER A 192 28.86 -5.84 -19.23
N GLN A 193 28.06 -4.88 -18.77
CA GLN A 193 27.73 -4.67 -17.36
C GLN A 193 26.31 -5.12 -17.01
N LEU A 194 25.55 -5.64 -17.98
CA LEU A 194 24.20 -6.16 -17.78
C LEU A 194 24.21 -7.69 -17.84
N HIS A 195 24.03 -8.32 -16.69
CA HIS A 195 24.03 -9.78 -16.55
C HIS A 195 22.61 -10.27 -16.25
N LEU A 196 21.87 -10.65 -17.31
CA LEU A 196 20.54 -11.24 -17.17
C LEU A 196 20.64 -12.75 -16.93
N SER A 197 19.67 -13.31 -16.20
CA SER A 197 19.66 -14.74 -15.86
C SER A 197 20.93 -15.19 -15.13
N THR A 198 21.53 -14.31 -14.33
CA THR A 198 22.74 -14.57 -13.53
C THR A 198 22.43 -14.38 -12.05
N PRO A 199 21.72 -15.32 -11.38
CA PRO A 199 21.44 -15.20 -9.96
C PRO A 199 22.74 -15.19 -9.15
N ILE A 200 22.85 -14.27 -8.20
CA ILE A 200 23.94 -14.26 -7.21
C ILE A 200 23.58 -15.23 -6.09
N ARG A 201 24.49 -16.14 -5.77
CA ARG A 201 24.32 -17.17 -4.74
C ARG A 201 25.00 -16.80 -3.43
N ALA A 202 26.12 -16.10 -3.48
CA ALA A 202 26.88 -15.72 -2.30
C ALA A 202 27.57 -14.36 -2.49
N ALA A 203 27.69 -13.60 -1.41
CA ALA A 203 28.52 -12.39 -1.35
C ALA A 203 29.39 -12.43 -0.10
N LYS A 204 30.71 -12.44 -0.30
CA LYS A 204 31.71 -12.53 0.75
C LYS A 204 32.46 -11.22 0.89
N SER A 205 32.34 -10.57 2.04
CA SER A 205 33.16 -9.41 2.38
C SER A 205 34.52 -9.87 2.90
N ILE A 206 35.59 -9.41 2.25
CA ILE A 206 36.99 -9.75 2.51
C ILE A 206 37.70 -8.49 3.02
N PRO A 207 38.14 -8.47 4.29
CA PRO A 207 38.95 -7.36 4.81
C PRO A 207 40.30 -7.31 4.11
N ILE A 208 40.71 -6.13 3.65
CA ILE A 208 42.05 -5.90 3.09
C ILE A 208 42.94 -5.45 4.25
N SER A 209 43.96 -6.23 4.59
CA SER A 209 44.93 -5.85 5.63
C SER A 209 45.91 -4.83 5.06
N ILE A 210 45.83 -3.57 5.51
CA ILE A 210 46.88 -2.58 5.29
C ILE A 210 47.75 -2.57 6.55
N ASN A 211 49.06 -2.76 6.39
CA ASN A 211 50.04 -2.83 7.48
C ASN A 211 49.87 -1.68 8.50
N GLY A 212 49.35 -2.00 9.70
CA GLY A 212 49.33 -1.11 10.86
C GLY A 212 48.13 -0.17 10.98
N ALA A 213 47.04 -0.71 11.54
CA ALA A 213 46.00 -0.06 12.38
C ALA A 213 44.53 -0.09 11.89
N VAL A 214 43.70 -0.74 12.74
CA VAL A 214 42.48 -0.29 13.43
C VAL A 214 41.32 0.33 12.61
N SER A 215 40.16 -0.34 12.66
CA SER A 215 38.78 0.15 12.40
C SER A 215 38.56 0.96 11.11
N GLY A 216 37.82 0.39 10.14
CA GLY A 216 37.57 1.03 8.85
C GLY A 216 38.52 0.59 7.74
N GLN A 217 39.15 -0.60 7.88
CA GLN A 217 39.93 -1.22 6.81
C GLN A 217 39.08 -1.31 5.53
N PRO A 218 39.65 -1.07 4.34
CA PRO A 218 38.92 -1.27 3.11
C PRO A 218 38.56 -2.75 2.96
N HIS A 219 37.38 -2.99 2.39
CA HIS A 219 36.92 -4.34 2.08
C HIS A 219 36.82 -4.49 0.57
N GLN A 220 37.00 -5.72 0.11
CA GLN A 220 36.50 -6.16 -1.18
C GLN A 220 35.34 -7.11 -0.97
N VAL A 221 34.46 -7.20 -1.96
CA VAL A 221 33.33 -8.12 -1.96
C VAL A 221 33.48 -9.07 -3.13
N GLU A 222 33.63 -10.36 -2.82
CA GLU A 222 33.59 -11.43 -3.82
C GLU A 222 32.14 -11.90 -3.98
N LEU A 223 31.62 -11.82 -5.20
CA LEU A 223 30.32 -12.36 -5.57
C LEU A 223 30.48 -13.70 -6.25
N THR A 224 29.66 -14.67 -5.86
CA THR A 224 29.57 -15.98 -6.52
C THR A 224 28.21 -16.12 -7.19
N THR A 225 28.22 -16.38 -8.50
CA THR A 225 26.98 -16.63 -9.26
C THR A 225 26.47 -18.06 -9.03
N ALA A 226 25.23 -18.33 -9.41
CA ALA A 226 24.65 -19.68 -9.36
C ALA A 226 25.42 -20.70 -10.23
N SER A 227 26.15 -20.24 -11.25
CA SER A 227 27.01 -21.09 -12.10
C SER A 227 28.34 -21.45 -11.43
N GLY A 228 28.70 -20.79 -10.32
CA GLY A 228 29.97 -20.96 -9.62
C GLY A 228 31.05 -19.96 -10.02
N GLU A 229 30.83 -19.13 -11.04
CA GLU A 229 31.73 -18.03 -11.38
C GLU A 229 31.85 -17.03 -10.21
N THR A 230 33.08 -16.59 -9.92
CA THR A 230 33.37 -15.57 -8.91
C THR A 230 33.92 -14.28 -9.53
N GLN A 231 33.50 -13.15 -8.98
CA GLN A 231 34.00 -11.82 -9.38
C GLN A 231 34.14 -10.92 -8.15
N THR A 232 35.21 -10.12 -8.10
CA THR A 232 35.52 -9.26 -6.96
C THR A 232 35.26 -7.80 -7.29
N PHE A 233 34.65 -7.09 -6.35
CA PHE A 233 34.32 -5.68 -6.44
C PHE A 233 34.81 -4.92 -5.21
N ASP A 234 35.09 -3.63 -5.34
CA ASP A 234 35.42 -2.78 -4.19
C ASP A 234 34.18 -2.51 -3.31
N HIS A 235 33.00 -2.51 -3.92
CA HIS A 235 31.74 -2.27 -3.22
C HIS A 235 30.56 -2.94 -3.95
N VAL A 236 29.57 -3.41 -3.20
CA VAL A 236 28.34 -4.00 -3.75
C VAL A 236 27.11 -3.35 -3.13
N ILE A 237 26.17 -2.93 -3.98
CA ILE A 237 24.83 -2.50 -3.55
C ILE A 237 23.86 -3.67 -3.75
N LEU A 238 23.32 -4.19 -2.65
CA LEU A 238 22.29 -5.21 -2.64
C LEU A 238 20.93 -4.52 -2.74
N ALA A 239 20.35 -4.54 -3.95
CA ALA A 239 19.07 -3.92 -4.29
C ALA A 239 17.91 -4.94 -4.38
N CYS A 240 17.98 -6.03 -3.62
CA CYS A 240 16.97 -7.09 -3.55
C CYS A 240 16.22 -7.08 -2.21
N HIS A 241 15.31 -8.03 -2.04
CA HIS A 241 14.62 -8.24 -0.76
C HIS A 241 15.63 -8.61 0.34
N THR A 242 15.30 -8.27 1.59
CA THR A 242 16.21 -8.49 2.72
C THR A 242 16.42 -9.97 3.02
N ASP A 243 15.42 -10.82 2.82
CA ASP A 243 15.53 -12.27 2.95
C ASP A 243 16.53 -12.85 1.92
N THR A 244 16.45 -12.39 0.68
CA THR A 244 17.37 -12.73 -0.41
C THR A 244 18.78 -12.23 -0.07
N THR A 245 18.89 -11.00 0.44
CA THR A 245 20.15 -10.41 0.90
C THR A 245 20.79 -11.27 2.00
N VAL A 246 20.03 -11.63 3.04
CA VAL A 246 20.51 -12.48 4.14
C VAL A 246 20.96 -13.84 3.61
N CYS A 247 20.19 -14.50 2.74
CA CYS A 247 20.60 -15.77 2.14
C CYS A 247 21.94 -15.66 1.38
N ILE A 248 22.13 -14.59 0.60
CA ILE A 248 23.37 -14.33 -0.15
C ILE A 248 24.55 -14.11 0.81
N LEU A 249 24.36 -13.34 1.89
CA LEU A 249 25.43 -13.06 2.87
C LEU A 249 25.78 -14.29 3.71
N GLU A 250 24.80 -15.04 4.18
CA GLU A 250 25.02 -16.29 4.91
C GLU A 250 25.78 -17.32 4.07
N ALA A 251 25.44 -17.47 2.79
CA ALA A 251 26.17 -18.34 1.88
C ALA A 251 27.61 -17.86 1.60
N GLY A 252 27.89 -16.56 1.78
CA GLY A 252 29.19 -15.93 1.50
C GLY A 252 30.10 -15.74 2.71
N GLY A 253 29.69 -16.12 3.92
CA GLY A 253 30.53 -15.97 5.12
C GLY A 253 29.84 -15.30 6.32
N GLY A 254 28.53 -15.10 6.23
CA GLY A 254 27.71 -14.70 7.37
C GLY A 254 27.41 -13.21 7.46
N THR A 255 26.28 -12.92 8.08
CA THR A 255 25.90 -11.58 8.53
C THR A 255 26.59 -11.22 9.85
N THR A 256 26.83 -9.94 10.08
CA THR A 256 27.11 -9.43 11.43
C THR A 256 25.85 -9.49 12.29
N PRO A 257 25.95 -9.48 13.64
CA PRO A 257 24.77 -9.48 14.50
C PRO A 257 23.79 -8.33 14.21
N GLU A 258 24.32 -7.17 13.83
CA GLU A 258 23.51 -5.99 13.49
C GLU A 258 22.83 -6.14 12.13
N GLU A 259 23.54 -6.66 11.13
CA GLU A 259 22.95 -6.99 9.82
C GLU A 259 21.83 -8.02 9.96
N ALA A 260 22.05 -9.10 10.73
CA ALA A 260 21.06 -10.14 10.96
C ALA A 260 19.78 -9.58 11.60
N ARG A 261 19.95 -8.74 12.63
CA ARG A 261 18.85 -8.14 13.38
C ARG A 261 18.05 -7.15 12.52
N ILE A 262 18.72 -6.25 11.79
CA ILE A 262 18.06 -5.23 10.98
C ILE A 262 17.40 -5.86 9.75
N LEU A 263 18.15 -6.64 8.96
CA LEU A 263 17.63 -7.21 7.71
C LEU A 263 16.58 -8.30 7.96
N GLY A 264 16.68 -9.01 9.09
CA GLY A 264 15.73 -10.04 9.50
C GLY A 264 14.39 -9.51 10.02
N ALA A 265 14.26 -8.20 10.29
CA ALA A 265 13.03 -7.61 10.80
C ALA A 265 11.92 -7.42 9.73
N PHE A 266 12.25 -7.61 8.45
CA PHE A 266 11.32 -7.37 7.35
C PHE A 266 10.63 -8.68 6.93
N GLY A 267 9.30 -8.71 7.09
CA GLY A 267 8.46 -9.79 6.59
C GLY A 267 7.96 -9.53 5.16
N TRP A 268 7.53 -10.60 4.48
CA TRP A 268 7.03 -10.56 3.11
C TRP A 268 5.68 -11.27 3.01
N ASN A 269 4.72 -10.63 2.35
CA ASN A 269 3.43 -11.23 2.01
C ASN A 269 3.43 -11.66 0.54
N LYS A 270 3.17 -12.94 0.28
CA LYS A 270 3.08 -13.47 -1.08
C LYS A 270 1.71 -13.18 -1.65
N ASN A 271 1.68 -12.67 -2.87
CA ASN A 271 0.48 -12.35 -3.60
C ASN A 271 0.55 -12.86 -5.03
N GLU A 272 -0.57 -13.36 -5.53
CA GLU A 272 -0.73 -13.73 -6.94
C GLU A 272 -1.48 -12.64 -7.69
N ALA A 273 -0.94 -12.18 -8.81
CA ALA A 273 -1.64 -11.31 -9.74
C ALA A 273 -2.06 -12.11 -10.98
N VAL A 274 -3.34 -12.08 -11.32
CA VAL A 274 -3.91 -12.77 -12.48
C VAL A 274 -4.38 -11.73 -13.49
N LEU A 275 -3.87 -11.79 -14.72
CA LEU A 275 -4.35 -10.99 -15.85
C LEU A 275 -5.49 -11.75 -16.55
N HIS A 276 -6.67 -11.15 -16.64
CA HIS A 276 -7.87 -11.76 -17.22
C HIS A 276 -8.84 -10.72 -17.83
N CYS A 277 -9.91 -11.21 -18.45
CA CYS A 277 -11.08 -10.40 -18.84
C CYS A 277 -12.40 -10.84 -18.18
N ASP A 278 -12.33 -11.71 -17.18
CA ASP A 278 -13.50 -12.19 -16.40
C ASP A 278 -14.12 -11.10 -15.52
N GLU A 279 -15.25 -10.53 -15.97
CA GLU A 279 -15.97 -9.45 -15.27
C GLU A 279 -16.68 -9.92 -13.99
N ARG A 280 -16.73 -11.23 -13.69
CA ARG A 280 -17.27 -11.72 -12.40
C ARG A 280 -16.41 -11.27 -11.22
N LEU A 281 -15.15 -10.93 -11.47
CA LEU A 281 -14.21 -10.34 -10.52
C LEU A 281 -14.30 -8.80 -10.49
N MET A 282 -15.44 -8.23 -10.84
CA MET A 282 -15.73 -6.80 -10.70
C MET A 282 -17.01 -6.61 -9.87
N PRO A 283 -17.27 -5.40 -9.34
CA PRO A 283 -18.55 -5.09 -8.72
C PRO A 283 -19.71 -5.40 -9.67
N VAL A 284 -20.82 -5.89 -9.11
CA VAL A 284 -22.04 -6.21 -9.85
C VAL A 284 -22.65 -4.93 -10.41
N SER A 285 -22.70 -3.86 -9.60
CA SER A 285 -23.12 -2.55 -10.07
C SER A 285 -22.03 -1.92 -10.93
N ARG A 286 -22.33 -1.70 -12.22
CA ARG A 286 -21.42 -0.98 -13.12
C ARG A 286 -21.08 0.44 -12.63
N LEU A 287 -21.97 1.06 -11.84
CA LEU A 287 -21.71 2.36 -11.21
C LEU A 287 -20.60 2.31 -10.14
N ALA A 288 -20.35 1.14 -9.57
CA ALA A 288 -19.28 0.94 -8.58
C ALA A 288 -17.93 0.63 -9.23
N TRP A 289 -17.88 0.37 -10.55
CA TRP A 289 -16.62 0.08 -11.24
C TRP A 289 -15.65 1.23 -11.06
N SER A 290 -14.51 0.90 -10.46
CA SER A 290 -13.45 1.83 -10.13
C SER A 290 -12.13 1.32 -10.68
N CYS A 291 -11.11 2.17 -10.63
CA CYS A 291 -9.75 1.76 -10.94
C CYS A 291 -9.32 0.58 -10.05
N TRP A 292 -9.68 0.63 -8.77
CA TRP A 292 -9.34 -0.34 -7.73
C TRP A 292 -10.64 -0.88 -7.11
N ASN A 293 -10.87 -2.19 -7.18
CA ASN A 293 -12.10 -2.82 -6.71
C ASN A 293 -11.76 -3.90 -5.68
N TYR A 294 -11.93 -3.58 -4.40
CA TYR A 294 -11.69 -4.51 -3.31
C TYR A 294 -12.83 -5.51 -3.23
N LEU A 295 -12.51 -6.80 -3.36
CA LEU A 295 -13.47 -7.89 -3.31
C LEU A 295 -13.30 -8.65 -1.99
N THR A 296 -14.41 -8.87 -1.29
CA THR A 296 -14.38 -9.54 0.01
C THR A 296 -15.64 -10.33 0.26
N GLN A 297 -15.58 -11.21 1.25
CA GLN A 297 -16.69 -12.02 1.71
C GLN A 297 -16.75 -11.99 3.22
N SER A 298 -17.96 -12.00 3.73
CA SER A 298 -18.25 -12.18 5.15
C SER A 298 -18.09 -13.65 5.52
N VAL A 299 -17.40 -13.92 6.62
CA VAL A 299 -17.14 -15.27 7.11
C VAL A 299 -17.44 -15.38 8.60
N THR A 300 -17.78 -16.58 9.06
CA THR A 300 -17.82 -16.89 10.49
C THR A 300 -16.56 -17.65 10.84
N ASP A 301 -15.76 -17.14 11.77
CA ASP A 301 -14.52 -17.79 12.18
C ASP A 301 -14.78 -19.08 13.00
N ALA A 302 -13.72 -19.84 13.30
CA ALA A 302 -13.83 -21.07 14.08
C ALA A 302 -14.37 -20.85 15.51
N ALA A 303 -14.33 -19.62 16.02
CA ALA A 303 -14.88 -19.24 17.31
C ALA A 303 -16.35 -18.76 17.23
N GLY A 304 -16.97 -18.82 16.04
CA GLY A 304 -18.35 -18.40 15.82
C GLY A 304 -18.54 -16.90 15.68
N ARG A 305 -17.46 -16.11 15.54
CA ARG A 305 -17.54 -14.66 15.35
C ARG A 305 -17.76 -14.34 13.89
N TYR A 306 -18.70 -13.44 13.62
CA TYR A 306 -18.92 -12.89 12.29
C TYR A 306 -17.84 -11.87 11.96
N LEU A 307 -17.16 -12.08 10.83
CA LEU A 307 -16.15 -11.18 10.28
C LEU A 307 -16.67 -10.66 8.93
N PRO A 308 -16.83 -9.34 8.76
CA PRO A 308 -17.29 -8.76 7.50
C PRO A 308 -16.25 -8.82 6.38
N ASN A 309 -15.01 -9.20 6.70
CA ASN A 309 -13.94 -9.38 5.74
C ASN A 309 -13.21 -10.69 6.03
N VAL A 310 -13.08 -11.54 5.02
CA VAL A 310 -12.16 -12.67 5.05
C VAL A 310 -10.73 -12.16 5.21
N ASN A 311 -9.89 -12.90 5.94
CA ASN A 311 -8.50 -12.52 6.16
C ASN A 311 -7.59 -12.82 4.95
N GLN A 312 -8.02 -12.36 3.78
CA GLN A 312 -7.30 -12.42 2.51
C GLN A 312 -7.64 -11.15 1.71
N VAL A 313 -6.61 -10.41 1.29
CA VAL A 313 -6.81 -9.28 0.38
C VAL A 313 -7.20 -9.81 -0.99
N SER A 314 -8.22 -9.23 -1.62
CA SER A 314 -8.47 -9.40 -3.05
C SER A 314 -8.82 -8.06 -3.70
N LEU A 315 -8.18 -7.78 -4.83
CA LEU A 315 -8.26 -6.47 -5.47
C LEU A 315 -8.19 -6.60 -6.98
N THR A 316 -9.22 -6.12 -7.66
CA THR A 316 -9.24 -6.06 -9.13
C THR A 316 -8.89 -4.66 -9.61
N TYR A 317 -7.83 -4.55 -10.40
CA TYR A 317 -7.43 -3.37 -11.13
C TYR A 317 -8.11 -3.31 -12.49
N TRP A 318 -8.87 -2.25 -12.75
CA TRP A 318 -9.45 -1.99 -14.07
C TRP A 318 -8.45 -1.22 -14.94
N MET A 319 -7.65 -1.96 -15.71
CA MET A 319 -6.50 -1.41 -16.44
C MET A 319 -6.91 -0.50 -17.60
N ASN A 320 -8.12 -0.66 -18.13
CA ASN A 320 -8.65 0.24 -19.15
C ASN A 320 -8.69 1.68 -18.65
N GLU A 321 -9.23 1.90 -17.46
CA GLU A 321 -9.32 3.23 -16.85
C GLU A 321 -7.95 3.68 -16.34
N LEU A 322 -7.24 2.82 -15.60
CA LEU A 322 -5.95 3.16 -14.98
C LEU A 322 -4.86 3.56 -15.98
N GLN A 323 -4.81 2.92 -17.14
CA GLN A 323 -3.76 3.10 -18.13
C GLN A 323 -4.26 3.57 -19.50
N HIS A 324 -5.53 3.96 -19.60
CA HIS A 324 -6.16 4.39 -20.84
C HIS A 324 -6.08 3.33 -21.96
N LEU A 325 -6.27 2.05 -21.62
CA LEU A 325 -6.28 0.95 -22.60
C LEU A 325 -7.63 0.90 -23.31
N PRO A 326 -7.69 1.06 -24.65
CA PRO A 326 -8.97 1.14 -25.38
C PRO A 326 -9.79 -0.13 -25.26
N ALA A 327 -10.97 -0.04 -24.64
CA ALA A 327 -11.85 -1.18 -24.41
C ALA A 327 -12.40 -1.75 -25.73
N GLU A 328 -12.59 -0.92 -26.75
CA GLU A 328 -13.07 -1.35 -28.08
C GLU A 328 -12.05 -2.28 -28.76
N ARG A 329 -10.77 -2.10 -28.44
CA ARG A 329 -9.67 -2.91 -29.00
C ARG A 329 -9.39 -4.16 -28.18
N HIS A 330 -9.49 -4.07 -26.85
CA HIS A 330 -8.97 -5.08 -25.94
C HIS A 330 -10.05 -5.83 -25.15
N GLY A 331 -11.29 -5.31 -25.12
CA GLY A 331 -12.28 -5.66 -24.11
C GLY A 331 -11.87 -5.17 -22.72
N SER A 332 -12.49 -5.73 -21.70
CA SER A 332 -12.10 -5.51 -20.30
C SER A 332 -10.73 -6.13 -20.04
N VAL A 333 -9.80 -5.30 -19.59
CA VAL A 333 -8.45 -5.68 -19.19
C VAL A 333 -8.39 -5.54 -17.68
N LEU A 334 -8.36 -6.68 -16.99
CA LEU A 334 -8.45 -6.76 -15.55
C LEU A 334 -7.21 -7.46 -15.00
N VAL A 335 -6.68 -6.95 -13.89
CA VAL A 335 -5.67 -7.66 -13.11
C VAL A 335 -6.23 -7.86 -11.71
N THR A 336 -6.47 -9.10 -11.31
CA THR A 336 -6.93 -9.40 -9.94
C THR A 336 -5.79 -9.93 -9.11
N LEU A 337 -5.53 -9.27 -7.98
CA LEU A 337 -4.67 -9.75 -6.92
C LEU A 337 -5.45 -10.74 -6.06
N ASN A 338 -4.90 -11.94 -5.85
CA ASN A 338 -5.45 -12.99 -4.98
C ASN A 338 -6.96 -13.18 -5.18
N PRO A 339 -7.40 -13.64 -6.35
CA PRO A 339 -8.83 -13.66 -6.68
C PRO A 339 -9.60 -14.55 -5.67
N PRO A 340 -10.80 -14.13 -5.20
CA PRO A 340 -11.58 -14.90 -4.22
C PRO A 340 -12.08 -16.23 -4.80
N PHE A 341 -12.10 -16.35 -6.13
CA PHE A 341 -12.35 -17.56 -6.88
C PHE A 341 -11.57 -17.48 -8.20
N ASP A 342 -11.17 -18.61 -8.75
CA ASP A 342 -10.40 -18.61 -9.99
C ASP A 342 -11.20 -18.03 -11.18
N PRO A 343 -10.61 -17.09 -11.96
CA PRO A 343 -11.21 -16.65 -13.21
C PRO A 343 -11.31 -17.83 -14.19
N ALA A 344 -12.26 -17.74 -15.12
CA ALA A 344 -12.44 -18.80 -16.12
C ALA A 344 -11.12 -19.00 -16.92
N PRO A 345 -10.66 -20.25 -17.13
CA PRO A 345 -9.38 -20.51 -17.80
C PRO A 345 -9.27 -19.86 -19.19
N GLU A 346 -10.37 -19.83 -19.95
CA GLU A 346 -10.47 -19.22 -21.27
C GLU A 346 -10.42 -17.69 -21.26
N LEU A 347 -10.67 -17.07 -20.11
CA LEU A 347 -10.61 -15.62 -19.90
C LEU A 347 -9.30 -15.17 -19.23
N THR A 348 -8.37 -16.10 -18.97
CA THR A 348 -7.11 -15.85 -18.26
C THR A 348 -5.92 -15.78 -19.22
N MET A 349 -5.10 -14.74 -19.11
CA MET A 349 -3.94 -14.50 -19.99
C MET A 349 -2.59 -14.70 -19.30
N GLY A 350 -2.52 -14.60 -17.97
CA GLY A 350 -1.26 -14.75 -17.24
C GLY A 350 -1.45 -14.74 -15.73
N ARG A 351 -0.52 -15.38 -15.03
CA ARG A 351 -0.41 -15.41 -13.55
C ARG A 351 1.01 -15.06 -13.16
N TYR A 352 1.15 -14.24 -12.13
CA TYR A 352 2.43 -13.71 -11.66
C TYR A 352 2.48 -13.74 -10.14
N GLN A 353 3.63 -14.12 -9.59
CA GLN A 353 3.84 -14.16 -8.14
C GLN A 353 4.67 -12.96 -7.72
N TYR A 354 4.21 -12.25 -6.69
CA TYR A 354 4.85 -11.07 -6.14
C TYR A 354 4.90 -11.16 -4.63
N ASP A 355 6.01 -10.70 -4.06
CA ASP A 355 6.16 -10.58 -2.62
C ASP A 355 6.14 -9.10 -2.24
N HIS A 356 5.28 -8.73 -1.29
CA HIS A 356 5.12 -7.36 -0.80
C HIS A 356 5.70 -7.22 0.61
N PRO A 357 6.50 -6.17 0.92
CA PRO A 357 7.02 -5.98 2.27
C PRO A 357 5.88 -5.72 3.27
N ILE A 358 6.00 -6.30 4.46
CA ILE A 358 5.11 -6.07 5.59
C ILE A 358 5.68 -4.94 6.44
N LEU A 359 4.94 -3.84 6.61
CA LEU A 359 5.32 -2.70 7.44
C LEU A 359 4.88 -2.90 8.90
N SER A 360 5.45 -3.92 9.55
CA SER A 360 5.27 -4.12 10.99
C SER A 360 6.01 -3.04 11.80
N LEU A 361 5.69 -2.93 13.09
CA LEU A 361 6.43 -2.07 14.01
C LEU A 361 7.93 -2.41 14.02
N GLU A 362 8.28 -3.70 13.96
CA GLU A 362 9.67 -4.17 13.89
C GLU A 362 10.37 -3.69 12.61
N ALA A 363 9.71 -3.80 11.45
CA ALA A 363 10.25 -3.32 10.18
C ALA A 363 10.47 -1.80 10.20
N ILE A 364 9.52 -1.04 10.75
CA ILE A 364 9.62 0.43 10.87
C ILE A 364 10.78 0.83 11.79
N ARG A 365 10.98 0.13 12.91
CA ARG A 365 12.14 0.33 13.79
C ARG A 365 13.44 0.04 13.04
N ALA A 366 13.52 -1.10 12.37
CA ALA A 366 14.69 -1.50 11.59
C ALA A 366 15.04 -0.49 10.48
N GLN A 367 14.05 0.11 9.80
CA GLN A 367 14.29 1.19 8.83
C GLN A 367 15.09 2.36 9.41
N SER A 368 14.83 2.75 10.68
CA SER A 368 15.59 3.83 11.33
C SER A 368 17.04 3.46 11.65
N GLU A 369 17.32 2.16 11.73
CA GLU A 369 18.61 1.59 12.11
C GLU A 369 19.48 1.22 10.90
N VAL A 370 18.90 1.01 9.72
CA VAL A 370 19.63 0.74 8.46
C VAL A 370 20.85 1.65 8.23
N PRO A 371 20.84 2.97 8.53
CA PRO A 371 22.04 3.80 8.39
C PRO A 371 23.28 3.26 9.13
N SER A 372 23.12 2.47 10.19
CA SER A 372 24.23 1.86 10.95
C SER A 372 24.99 0.78 10.17
N ILE A 373 24.32 0.12 9.22
CA ILE A 373 24.89 -0.96 8.38
C ILE A 373 25.24 -0.50 6.96
N GLN A 374 24.97 0.76 6.60
CA GLN A 374 25.30 1.27 5.27
C GLN A 374 26.80 1.55 5.11
N ARG A 375 27.38 1.06 4.02
CA ARG A 375 28.82 1.19 3.69
C ARG A 375 29.75 0.58 4.73
N THR A 376 29.23 -0.33 5.53
CA THR A 376 30.07 -1.22 6.33
C THR A 376 30.55 -2.34 5.42
N ARG A 377 31.78 -2.80 5.62
CA ARG A 377 32.34 -4.00 5.01
C ARG A 377 32.19 -4.13 3.47
N GLY A 378 32.15 -3.00 2.76
CA GLY A 378 32.01 -2.94 1.29
C GLY A 378 30.58 -3.18 0.77
N LEU A 379 29.57 -3.13 1.65
CA LEU A 379 28.18 -3.41 1.32
C LEU A 379 27.28 -2.19 1.50
N SER A 380 26.23 -2.10 0.71
CA SER A 380 25.12 -1.17 0.93
C SER A 380 23.81 -1.81 0.52
N TYR A 381 22.72 -1.35 1.11
CA TYR A 381 21.41 -1.95 0.94
C TYR A 381 20.45 -0.92 0.36
N ALA A 382 19.66 -1.31 -0.64
CA ALA A 382 18.65 -0.46 -1.25
C ALA A 382 17.40 -1.26 -1.57
N GLY A 383 16.25 -0.59 -1.58
CA GLY A 383 14.97 -1.24 -1.85
C GLY A 383 13.79 -0.47 -1.33
N ALA A 384 12.61 -0.80 -1.85
CA ALA A 384 11.36 -0.16 -1.46
C ALA A 384 11.00 -0.40 0.02
N TRP A 385 11.51 -1.50 0.59
CA TRP A 385 11.36 -1.88 2.00
C TRP A 385 11.99 -0.87 3.00
N LEU A 386 12.78 0.10 2.52
CA LEU A 386 13.36 1.16 3.35
C LEU A 386 12.39 2.28 3.74
N LYS A 387 11.18 2.30 3.18
CA LYS A 387 10.12 3.28 3.48
C LYS A 387 8.74 2.61 3.40
N TYR A 388 7.81 3.06 2.55
CA TYR A 388 6.43 2.55 2.54
C TYR A 388 6.20 1.37 1.58
N GLY A 389 7.24 0.90 0.87
CA GLY A 389 7.14 -0.19 -0.10
C GLY A 389 6.78 0.23 -1.53
N PHE A 390 6.81 1.54 -1.84
CA PHE A 390 6.41 2.07 -3.15
C PHE A 390 7.60 2.24 -4.11
N HIS A 391 7.30 2.50 -5.38
CA HIS A 391 8.33 2.64 -6.41
C HIS A 391 9.24 3.86 -6.18
N GLU A 392 8.72 4.97 -5.67
CA GLU A 392 9.56 6.11 -5.27
C GLU A 392 10.56 5.70 -4.18
N ASP A 393 10.16 4.84 -3.24
CA ASP A 393 11.01 4.39 -2.15
C ASP A 393 12.19 3.55 -2.67
N GLY A 394 11.89 2.62 -3.58
CA GLY A 394 12.92 1.82 -4.28
C GLY A 394 13.83 2.69 -5.15
N PHE A 395 13.24 3.60 -5.93
CA PHE A 395 13.98 4.52 -6.80
C PHE A 395 14.92 5.42 -6.00
N THR A 396 14.39 6.04 -4.93
CA THR A 396 15.12 6.99 -4.09
C THR A 396 16.19 6.30 -3.25
N SER A 397 15.91 5.11 -2.70
CA SER A 397 16.92 4.36 -1.95
C SER A 397 18.09 3.92 -2.85
N GLY A 398 17.82 3.44 -4.06
CA GLY A 398 18.87 3.14 -5.04
C GLY A 398 19.69 4.37 -5.41
N LEU A 399 19.02 5.51 -5.66
CA LEU A 399 19.70 6.77 -5.96
C LEU A 399 20.59 7.26 -4.80
N ARG A 400 20.12 7.13 -3.54
CA ARG A 400 20.91 7.46 -2.35
C ARG A 400 22.12 6.54 -2.17
N ALA A 401 21.95 5.22 -2.39
CA ALA A 401 23.03 4.26 -2.30
C ALA A 401 24.12 4.55 -3.35
N ALA A 402 23.74 4.85 -4.60
CA ALA A 402 24.68 5.25 -5.64
C ALA A 402 25.35 6.60 -5.33
N ALA A 403 24.58 7.59 -4.88
CA ALA A 403 25.10 8.92 -4.50
C ALA A 403 26.17 8.85 -3.41
N ALA A 404 25.99 7.94 -2.43
CA ALA A 404 26.91 7.78 -1.30
C ALA A 404 28.28 7.21 -1.70
N LEU A 405 28.43 6.71 -2.94
CA LEU A 405 29.68 6.20 -3.52
C LEU A 405 30.33 7.21 -4.48
N LEU A 406 29.66 8.31 -4.82
CA LEU A 406 30.25 9.31 -5.71
C LEU A 406 31.43 10.02 -4.99
N PRO A 407 32.58 10.21 -5.66
CA PRO A 407 33.71 10.90 -5.06
C PRO A 407 33.35 12.35 -4.74
N SER A 408 33.68 12.78 -3.52
CA SER A 408 33.51 14.17 -3.06
C SER A 408 34.51 15.16 -3.68
N SER A 409 35.29 14.76 -4.69
CA SER A 409 36.47 15.53 -5.11
C SER A 409 36.12 16.73 -5.99
N SER A 410 36.87 17.81 -5.78
CA SER A 410 36.75 19.11 -6.46
C SER A 410 37.18 19.12 -7.93
N SER A 411 37.77 18.03 -8.45
CA SER A 411 38.39 17.99 -9.78
C SER A 411 37.47 17.51 -10.90
N SER A 412 36.35 16.88 -10.57
CA SER A 412 35.23 16.65 -11.48
C SER A 412 34.01 16.38 -10.63
N PRO A 413 33.10 17.35 -10.44
CA PRO A 413 31.95 17.12 -9.61
C PRO A 413 31.04 16.16 -10.38
N SER A 414 31.11 14.87 -10.04
CA SER A 414 30.06 13.90 -10.37
C SER A 414 28.82 14.32 -9.58
N THR A 415 28.15 15.37 -10.05
CA THR A 415 26.94 15.90 -9.44
C THR A 415 25.77 15.02 -9.82
N LEU A 416 24.94 14.71 -8.83
CA LEU A 416 23.64 14.12 -9.09
C LEU A 416 22.87 14.97 -10.11
N PRO A 417 22.12 14.35 -11.02
CA PRO A 417 21.40 15.08 -12.08
C PRO A 417 20.32 16.02 -11.51
N PHE A 418 19.85 15.76 -10.28
CA PHE A 418 18.96 16.61 -9.52
C PHE A 418 19.16 16.36 -8.03
N LYS A 419 18.72 17.31 -7.19
CA LYS A 419 18.72 17.15 -5.74
C LYS A 419 17.70 16.06 -5.33
N ILE A 420 18.13 15.11 -4.51
CA ILE A 420 17.25 14.10 -3.94
C ILE A 420 16.29 14.77 -2.94
N VAL A 421 15.00 14.54 -3.08
CA VAL A 421 13.93 15.11 -2.25
C VAL A 421 13.28 14.01 -1.42
N ASP A 422 12.90 14.30 -0.17
CA ASP A 422 12.08 13.37 0.61
C ASP A 422 10.60 13.52 0.22
N ALA A 423 9.91 12.38 0.05
CA ALA A 423 8.49 12.33 -0.29
C ALA A 423 7.57 12.61 0.93
N ASP A 424 8.09 12.49 2.16
CA ASP A 424 7.32 12.75 3.37
C ASP A 424 6.93 14.23 3.51
N ARG A 425 5.65 14.48 3.77
CA ARG A 425 5.07 15.83 3.89
C ARG A 425 4.70 16.14 5.33
N ARG A 426 4.85 17.41 5.71
CA ARG A 426 4.39 17.89 7.01
C ARG A 426 2.97 18.47 6.93
N PRO A 427 2.11 18.22 7.94
CA PRO A 427 0.82 18.87 8.06
C PRO A 427 0.96 20.39 8.09
N SER A 428 0.15 21.11 7.32
CA SER A 428 0.13 22.58 7.43
C SER A 428 -0.74 23.01 8.61
N ALA A 429 -0.33 24.07 9.31
CA ALA A 429 -1.09 24.65 10.43
C ALA A 429 -2.51 25.11 10.03
N ARG A 430 -2.78 25.36 8.73
CA ARG A 430 -4.11 25.74 8.23
C ARG A 430 -5.13 24.60 8.32
N VAL A 431 -4.70 23.34 8.17
CA VAL A 431 -5.63 22.20 8.25
C VAL A 431 -6.14 21.97 9.68
N VAL A 432 -5.41 22.50 10.67
CA VAL A 432 -5.77 22.42 12.10
C VAL A 432 -7.07 23.12 12.41
N TRP A 433 -7.42 24.20 11.69
CA TRP A 433 -8.67 24.91 11.96
C TRP A 433 -9.88 24.01 11.69
N LEU A 434 -9.86 23.24 10.60
CA LEU A 434 -10.94 22.30 10.28
C LEU A 434 -11.01 21.19 11.33
N ALA A 435 -9.87 20.62 11.74
CA ALA A 435 -9.80 19.63 12.80
C ALA A 435 -10.37 20.15 14.14
N ARG A 436 -10.04 21.40 14.51
CA ARG A 436 -10.56 22.06 15.72
C ARG A 436 -12.06 22.33 15.64
N ALA A 437 -12.54 22.79 14.48
CA ALA A 437 -13.97 23.01 14.26
C ALA A 437 -14.75 21.69 14.37
N PHE A 438 -14.26 20.61 13.75
CA PHE A 438 -14.83 19.27 13.90
C PHE A 438 -14.79 18.78 15.35
N ALA A 439 -13.69 18.97 16.06
CA ALA A 439 -13.59 18.58 17.47
C ALA A 439 -14.59 19.35 18.35
N ALA A 440 -14.79 20.64 18.11
CA ALA A 440 -15.81 21.43 18.81
C ALA A 440 -17.22 20.95 18.49
N PHE A 441 -17.49 20.60 17.23
CA PHE A 441 -18.76 20.01 16.80
C PHE A 441 -19.00 18.66 17.48
N GLU A 442 -18.01 17.77 17.52
CA GLU A 442 -18.06 16.50 18.25
C GLU A 442 -18.33 16.69 19.75
N ALA A 443 -17.61 17.62 20.39
CA ALA A 443 -17.75 17.92 21.81
C ALA A 443 -19.13 18.50 22.17
N SER A 444 -19.82 19.15 21.23
CA SER A 444 -21.16 19.73 21.46
C SER A 444 -22.26 18.69 21.66
N GLY A 445 -22.01 17.42 21.31
CA GLY A 445 -23.03 16.37 21.29
C GLY A 445 -24.01 16.45 20.12
N ALA A 446 -23.93 17.48 19.28
CA ALA A 446 -24.76 17.64 18.08
C ALA A 446 -24.72 16.43 17.13
N PRO A 447 -23.57 15.76 16.86
CA PRO A 447 -23.56 14.57 16.01
C PRO A 447 -24.45 13.44 16.53
N ARG A 448 -24.52 13.25 17.86
CA ARG A 448 -25.35 12.20 18.47
C ARG A 448 -26.83 12.50 18.27
N VAL A 449 -27.23 13.76 18.47
CA VAL A 449 -28.62 14.21 18.27
C VAL A 449 -29.01 14.10 16.79
N LEU A 450 -28.19 14.63 15.89
CA LEU A 450 -28.42 14.56 14.45
C LEU A 450 -28.46 13.11 13.96
N GLY A 451 -27.55 12.27 14.43
CA GLY A 451 -27.55 10.83 14.12
C GLY A 451 -28.83 10.14 14.57
N ALA A 452 -29.31 10.41 15.80
CA ALA A 452 -30.57 9.86 16.29
C ALA A 452 -31.77 10.32 15.45
N LEU A 453 -31.82 11.59 15.06
CA LEU A 453 -32.86 12.14 14.18
C LEU A 453 -32.85 11.48 12.79
N VAL A 454 -31.66 11.33 12.19
CA VAL A 454 -31.51 10.65 10.90
C VAL A 454 -31.95 9.19 11.01
N CYS A 455 -31.51 8.46 12.03
CA CYS A 455 -31.92 7.07 12.24
C CYS A 455 -33.45 6.95 12.41
N ALA A 456 -34.08 7.83 13.20
CA ALA A 456 -35.53 7.84 13.37
C ALA A 456 -36.28 8.13 12.06
N PHE A 457 -35.79 9.10 11.28
CA PHE A 457 -36.35 9.43 9.97
C PHE A 457 -36.22 8.26 8.98
N LEU A 458 -35.05 7.64 8.89
CA LEU A 458 -34.81 6.49 8.01
C LEU A 458 -35.66 5.29 8.44
N ALA A 459 -35.81 5.01 9.74
CA ALA A 459 -36.66 3.95 10.24
C ALA A 459 -38.14 4.16 9.87
N LEU A 460 -38.64 5.40 10.00
CA LEU A 460 -39.99 5.76 9.57
C LEU A 460 -40.17 5.57 8.06
N LEU A 461 -39.21 6.04 7.26
CA LEU A 461 -39.26 5.92 5.81
C LEU A 461 -39.21 4.45 5.36
N ARG A 462 -38.35 3.62 5.95
CA ARG A 462 -38.31 2.16 5.71
C ARG A 462 -39.63 1.50 6.06
N GLY A 463 -40.27 1.89 7.17
CA GLY A 463 -41.58 1.39 7.56
C GLY A 463 -42.69 1.73 6.56
N VAL A 464 -42.70 2.95 6.02
CA VAL A 464 -43.64 3.38 4.97
C VAL A 464 -43.40 2.61 3.67
N LEU A 465 -42.15 2.55 3.21
CA LEU A 465 -41.79 1.86 1.97
C LEU A 465 -42.03 0.34 2.05
N GLY A 466 -41.78 -0.27 3.21
CA GLY A 466 -42.10 -1.68 3.45
C GLY A 466 -43.59 -1.97 3.37
N ARG A 467 -44.45 -1.06 3.88
CA ARG A 467 -45.92 -1.17 3.71
C ARG A 467 -46.38 -0.98 2.27
N LEU A 468 -45.58 -0.29 1.44
CA LEU A 468 -45.79 -0.15 0.00
C LEU A 468 -45.22 -1.32 -0.82
N GLY A 469 -44.72 -2.38 -0.16
CA GLY A 469 -44.29 -3.62 -0.81
C GLY A 469 -42.82 -3.68 -1.20
N LEU A 470 -41.99 -2.72 -0.78
CA LEU A 470 -40.54 -2.78 -1.00
C LEU A 470 -39.86 -3.68 0.04
N ASP A 471 -39.14 -4.71 -0.42
CA ASP A 471 -38.30 -5.54 0.45
C ASP A 471 -36.99 -4.81 0.79
N LEU A 472 -36.81 -4.50 2.06
CA LEU A 472 -35.66 -3.76 2.60
C LEU A 472 -34.94 -4.54 3.71
N ARG A 473 -35.21 -5.85 3.84
CA ARG A 473 -34.64 -6.70 4.91
C ARG A 473 -33.13 -6.91 4.76
N HIS A 474 -32.61 -6.81 3.55
CA HIS A 474 -31.17 -6.90 3.28
C HIS A 474 -30.37 -5.79 3.94
N LEU A 475 -30.98 -4.62 4.21
CA LEU A 475 -30.34 -3.52 4.91
C LEU A 475 -30.13 -3.81 6.42
N ASP A 476 -30.83 -4.80 6.98
CA ASP A 476 -30.67 -5.23 8.37
C ASP A 476 -29.60 -6.32 8.54
N LEU A 477 -29.16 -6.96 7.45
CA LEU A 477 -28.15 -8.01 7.47
C LEU A 477 -26.73 -7.46 7.72
N ASP A 478 -26.48 -6.19 7.36
CA ASP A 478 -25.23 -5.48 7.65
C ASP A 478 -25.20 -4.84 9.05
N ALA A 479 -26.35 -4.78 9.74
CA ALA A 479 -26.43 -4.40 11.14
C ALA A 479 -26.11 -5.63 12.00
N GLY A 480 -24.81 -5.92 12.15
CA GLY A 480 -24.30 -7.04 12.93
C GLY A 480 -25.16 -7.29 14.18
N ARG A 481 -25.67 -8.51 14.35
CA ARG A 481 -26.34 -8.93 15.58
C ARG A 481 -25.46 -8.49 16.74
N ALA A 482 -25.98 -7.59 17.57
CA ALA A 482 -25.29 -7.05 18.74
C ALA A 482 -24.62 -8.18 19.53
N PRO A 483 -23.43 -7.97 20.11
CA PRO A 483 -22.84 -8.98 20.98
C PRO A 483 -23.84 -9.30 22.09
N ALA A 484 -24.21 -10.57 22.21
CA ALA A 484 -24.96 -11.05 23.36
C ALA A 484 -24.18 -10.57 24.60
N LYS A 485 -24.82 -9.75 25.44
CA LYS A 485 -24.24 -9.30 26.72
C LYS A 485 -23.58 -10.50 27.40
N ALA A 486 -22.27 -10.43 27.59
CA ALA A 486 -21.54 -11.45 28.33
C ALA A 486 -22.25 -11.67 29.67
N ALA A 487 -22.75 -12.89 29.89
CA ALA A 487 -23.30 -13.27 31.18
C ALA A 487 -22.20 -13.12 32.24
N PRO A 488 -22.49 -12.55 33.42
CA PRO A 488 -21.47 -12.38 34.44
C PRO A 488 -20.93 -13.75 34.86
N PRO A 489 -19.63 -13.85 35.23
CA PRO A 489 -19.02 -15.12 35.57
C PRO A 489 -19.75 -15.75 36.75
N ARG A 490 -20.21 -16.98 36.54
CA ARG A 490 -20.85 -17.80 37.56
C ARG A 490 -19.80 -18.05 38.66
N LYS A 491 -20.02 -17.49 39.85
CA LYS A 491 -19.18 -17.77 41.03
C LYS A 491 -19.14 -19.29 41.24
N VAL A 492 -17.98 -19.89 41.00
CA VAL A 492 -17.68 -21.25 41.45
C VAL A 492 -17.60 -21.19 42.97
N LYS A 493 -18.57 -21.80 43.65
CA LYS A 493 -18.44 -22.10 45.08
C LYS A 493 -17.34 -23.14 45.22
N GLN A 494 -16.28 -22.78 45.92
CA GLN A 494 -15.33 -23.73 46.48
C GLN A 494 -16.09 -24.70 47.40
N ALA A 495 -15.87 -25.99 47.18
CA ALA A 495 -16.04 -27.06 48.15
C ALA A 495 -14.84 -28.00 47.97
#